data_AF-A0A9Q9ZXH9-F1
#
_entry.id   AF-A0A9Q9ZXH9-F1
#
_cell.length_a   1.000
_cell.length_b   1.000
_cell.length_c   1.000
_cell.angle_alpha   90.00
_cell.angle_beta   90.00
_cell.angle_gamma   90.00
#
_symmetry.space_group_name_H-M   'P 1'
#
loop_
_entity.id
_entity.type
_entity.pdbx_description
1 polymer ?
#
loop_
_entity_poly.entity_id
_entity_poly.type
_entity_poly.pdbx_seq_one_letter_code
_entity_poly.pdbx_strand_id
1 'polypeptide(L)'
;MTCLEPVDTIFVKNVKEKGPAHQAGLCTGDRLVKVNGDSVLGKTYPQVIALIQNSENGLELSIMPKDEDVLQLAYFLSESE
;
A
#
# COMPACT_ATOMS: atom_id res chain seq x y z
N MET A 1 -18.95 15.55 13.50
CA MET A 1 -17.61 16.12 13.79
C MET A 1 -16.61 15.00 13.56
N THR A 2 -16.36 14.64 12.31
CA THR A 2 -15.32 15.20 11.41
C THR A 2 -13.94 14.90 12.00
N CYS A 3 -13.11 14.05 11.42
CA CYS A 3 -12.89 13.80 10.01
C CYS A 3 -12.67 12.29 9.85
N LEU A 4 -13.03 11.69 8.71
CA LEU A 4 -12.29 10.51 8.27
C LEU A 4 -10.84 11.00 8.24
N GLU A 5 -10.06 10.66 9.28
CA GLU A 5 -8.61 10.85 9.25
C GLU A 5 -8.20 10.28 7.91
N PRO A 6 -7.60 11.07 6.99
CA PRO A 6 -7.11 10.53 5.75
C PRO A 6 -6.15 9.44 6.20
N VAL A 7 -6.59 8.19 6.08
CA VAL A 7 -5.78 7.06 6.46
C VAL A 7 -4.61 7.15 5.50
N ASP A 8 -3.46 7.62 5.99
CA ASP A 8 -2.22 7.78 5.24
C ASP A 8 -1.86 6.42 4.69
N THR A 9 -2.41 6.14 3.51
CA THR A 9 -2.47 4.83 2.91
C THR A 9 -1.47 4.82 1.80
N ILE A 10 -0.64 3.80 1.78
CA ILE A 10 0.40 3.67 0.79
C ILE A 10 -0.13 2.77 -0.33
N PHE A 11 -0.18 3.34 -1.53
CA PHE A 11 -0.56 2.63 -2.74
C PHE A 11 0.66 2.33 -3.60
N VAL A 12 0.63 1.19 -4.25
CA VAL A 12 1.65 0.80 -5.22
C VAL A 12 1.48 1.63 -6.49
N LYS A 13 2.37 2.60 -6.70
CA LYS A 13 2.34 3.46 -7.89
C LYS A 13 2.88 2.76 -9.15
N ASN A 14 3.91 1.94 -8.98
CA ASN A 14 4.52 1.22 -10.09
C ASN A 14 5.26 -0.03 -9.60
N VAL A 15 5.14 -1.12 -10.33
CA VAL A 15 5.90 -2.36 -10.10
C VAL A 15 6.87 -2.57 -11.25
N LYS A 16 8.12 -2.92 -10.94
CA LYS A 16 9.14 -3.22 -11.94
C LYS A 16 8.78 -4.53 -12.66
N GLU A 17 8.70 -4.51 -13.99
CA GLU A 17 8.47 -5.74 -14.78
C GLU A 17 9.55 -6.78 -14.43
N LYS A 18 9.13 -8.05 -14.32
CA LYS A 18 10.03 -9.18 -13.99
C LYS A 18 10.84 -8.99 -12.70
N GLY A 19 10.48 -8.02 -11.86
CA GLY A 19 11.07 -7.83 -10.54
C GLY A 19 10.51 -8.82 -9.51
N PRO A 20 11.13 -8.91 -8.32
CA PRO A 20 10.66 -9.80 -7.25
C PRO A 20 9.22 -9.50 -6.83
N ALA A 21 8.85 -8.21 -6.77
CA ALA A 21 7.48 -7.79 -6.47
C ALA A 21 6.48 -8.23 -7.55
N HIS A 22 6.84 -8.15 -8.83
CA HIS A 22 5.99 -8.61 -9.92
C HIS A 22 5.82 -10.13 -9.90
N GLN A 23 6.90 -10.87 -9.61
CA GLN A 23 6.86 -12.33 -9.44
C GLN A 23 6.03 -12.76 -8.24
N ALA A 24 5.98 -11.94 -7.18
CA ALA A 24 5.11 -12.14 -6.02
C ALA A 24 3.63 -11.80 -6.30
N GLY A 25 3.30 -11.27 -7.48
CA GLY A 25 1.93 -10.90 -7.85
C GLY A 25 1.52 -9.48 -7.47
N LEU A 26 2.45 -8.64 -6.99
CA LEU A 26 2.17 -7.23 -6.68
C LEU A 26 1.82 -6.47 -7.97
N CYS A 27 0.73 -5.72 -7.92
CA CYS A 27 0.23 -4.93 -9.03
C CYS A 27 0.13 -3.44 -8.68
N THR A 28 0.21 -2.61 -9.72
CA THR A 28 -0.05 -1.17 -9.58
C THR A 28 -1.51 -0.96 -9.15
N GLY A 29 -1.70 -0.10 -8.15
CA GLY A 29 -3.01 0.18 -7.56
C GLY A 29 -3.35 -0.69 -6.34
N ASP A 30 -2.49 -1.64 -5.97
CA ASP A 30 -2.64 -2.38 -4.72
C ASP A 30 -2.38 -1.47 -3.52
N ARG A 31 -3.16 -1.67 -2.45
CA ARG A 31 -2.99 -0.98 -1.19
C ARG A 31 -2.10 -1.77 -0.26
N LEU A 32 -1.04 -1.16 0.25
CA LEU A 32 -0.20 -1.78 1.27
C LEU A 32 -0.88 -1.72 2.64
N VAL A 33 -1.00 -2.86 3.32
CA VAL A 33 -1.58 -2.95 4.67
C VAL A 33 -0.57 -3.42 5.72
N LYS A 34 0.41 -4.26 5.35
CA LYS A 34 1.50 -4.70 6.24
C LYS A 34 2.82 -4.88 5.51
N VAL A 35 3.92 -4.70 6.24
CA VAL A 35 5.30 -4.94 5.80
C VAL A 35 5.98 -5.84 6.82
N ASN A 36 6.42 -7.03 6.42
CA ASN A 36 7.06 -8.04 7.29
C ASN A 36 6.24 -8.36 8.56
N GLY A 37 4.91 -8.32 8.46
CA GLY A 37 3.98 -8.51 9.58
C GLY A 37 3.62 -7.23 10.35
N ASP A 38 4.38 -6.14 10.20
CA ASP A 38 4.09 -4.83 10.80
C ASP A 38 3.00 -4.08 10.04
N SER A 39 2.00 -3.58 10.77
CA SER A 39 0.92 -2.79 10.17
C SER A 39 1.42 -1.41 9.74
N VAL A 40 1.08 -1.01 8.52
CA VAL A 40 1.43 0.33 8.01
C VAL A 40 0.42 1.40 8.43
N LEU A 41 -0.73 1.00 8.97
CA LEU A 41 -1.74 1.91 9.50
C LEU A 41 -1.14 2.78 10.63
N GLY A 42 -1.27 4.10 10.50
CA GLY A 42 -0.72 5.07 11.45
C GLY A 42 0.80 5.26 11.35
N LYS A 43 1.47 4.62 10.38
CA LYS A 43 2.88 4.88 10.07
C LYS A 43 2.97 5.89 8.93
N THR A 44 3.93 6.78 9.03
CA THR A 44 4.22 7.74 7.95
C THR A 44 4.96 7.05 6.81
N TYR A 45 4.84 7.58 5.59
CA TYR A 45 5.57 7.10 4.41
C TYR A 45 7.05 6.75 4.69
N PRO A 46 7.89 7.64 5.27
CA PRO A 46 9.29 7.30 5.53
C PRO A 46 9.48 6.15 6.52
N GLN A 47 8.60 5.98 7.51
CA GLN A 47 8.69 4.83 8.42
C GLN A 47 8.41 3.52 7.70
N VAL A 48 7.44 3.52 6.78
CA VAL A 48 7.12 2.32 5.98
C VAL A 48 8.23 2.02 4.99
N ILE A 49 8.81 3.03 4.35
CA ILE A 49 9.99 2.85 3.50
C ILE A 49 11.17 2.30 4.30
N ALA A 50 11.39 2.78 5.53
CA ALA A 50 12.41 2.25 6.41
C ALA A 50 12.17 0.76 6.73
N LEU A 51 10.93 0.34 7.02
CA LEU A 51 10.61 -1.08 7.24
C LEU A 51 10.90 -1.94 6.00
N ILE A 52 10.63 -1.41 4.81
CA ILE A 52 10.92 -2.09 3.55
C ILE A 52 12.43 -2.20 3.33
N GLN A 53 13.18 -1.12 3.59
CA GLN A 53 14.63 -1.06 3.37
C GLN A 53 15.45 -1.82 4.43
N ASN A 54 14.94 -1.95 5.65
CA ASN A 54 15.59 -2.73 6.72
C ASN A 54 15.34 -4.24 6.59
N SER A 55 14.60 -4.69 5.58
CA SER A 55 14.40 -6.12 5.31
C SER A 55 15.67 -6.72 4.69
N GLU A 56 16.44 -7.47 5.48
CA GLU A 56 17.74 -8.03 5.05
C GLU A 56 17.61 -9.35 4.25
N ASN A 57 16.65 -10.22 4.61
CA ASN A 57 16.57 -11.59 4.05
C ASN A 57 15.32 -11.88 3.21
N GLY A 58 14.33 -10.99 3.20
CA GLY A 58 13.07 -11.20 2.49
C GLY A 58 11.99 -10.22 2.93
N LEU A 59 11.32 -9.62 1.95
CA LEU A 59 10.29 -8.61 2.15
C LEU A 59 8.91 -9.25 1.94
N GLU A 60 8.13 -9.36 3.01
CA GLU A 60 6.72 -9.76 2.92
C GLU A 60 5.83 -8.52 2.89
N LEU A 61 4.98 -8.40 1.87
CA LEU A 61 4.01 -7.31 1.76
C LEU A 61 2.60 -7.92 1.79
N SER A 62 1.79 -7.51 2.75
CA SER A 62 0.35 -7.79 2.71
C SER A 62 -0.34 -6.63 2.00
N ILE A 63 -1.08 -6.93 0.95
CA ILE A 63 -1.85 -5.96 0.18
C ILE A 63 -3.34 -6.22 0.24
N MET A 64 -4.12 -5.16 0.06
CA MET A 64 -5.55 -5.26 -0.20
C MET A 64 -5.78 -4.97 -1.68
N PRO A 65 -6.34 -5.92 -2.44
CA PRO A 65 -6.62 -5.72 -3.86
C PRO A 65 -7.68 -4.64 -4.03
N LYS A 66 -7.51 -3.82 -5.08
CA LYS A 66 -8.42 -2.72 -5.45
C LYS A 66 -9.89 -3.12 -5.57
N ASP A 67 -10.17 -4.38 -5.92
CA ASP A 67 -11.53 -4.89 -6.14
C ASP A 67 -12.33 -5.08 -4.84
N GLU A 68 -11.68 -5.08 -3.68
CA GLU A 68 -12.32 -5.21 -2.36
C GLU A 68 -12.28 -3.92 -1.52
N ASP A 69 -11.55 -2.89 -1.95
CA ASP A 69 -11.40 -1.66 -1.18
C ASP A 69 -12.46 -0.61 -1.59
N VAL A 70 -13.57 -0.59 -0.86
CA VAL A 70 -14.64 0.41 -1.00
C VAL A 70 -14.15 1.87 -0.85
N LEU A 71 -12.97 2.12 -0.27
CA LEU A 71 -12.38 3.45 -0.18
C LEU A 71 -11.73 3.89 -1.50
N GLN A 72 -11.31 2.95 -2.35
CA GLN A 72 -10.74 3.26 -3.66
C GLN A 72 -11.80 3.77 -4.64
N LEU A 73 -13.03 3.25 -4.53
CA LEU A 73 -14.20 3.80 -5.23
C LEU A 73 -14.52 5.22 -4.77
N ALA A 74 -14.49 5.49 -3.46
CA ALA A 74 -14.72 6.83 -2.93
C ALA A 74 -13.63 7.83 -3.37
N TYR A 75 -12.37 7.40 -3.39
CA TYR A 75 -11.24 8.22 -3.84
C TYR A 75 -11.32 8.53 -5.35
N PHE A 76 -11.64 7.54 -6.20
CA PHE A 76 -11.81 7.75 -7.64
C PHE A 76 -12.98 8.67 -7.99
N LEU A 77 -14.06 8.60 -7.19
CA LEU A 77 -15.21 9.49 -7.34
C LEU A 77 -14.90 10.92 -6.88
N SER A 78 -14.03 11.10 -5.88
CA SER A 78 -13.57 12.41 -5.43
C SER A 78 -12.58 13.09 -6.37
N GLU A 79 -11.81 12.36 -7.19
CA GLU A 79 -10.92 12.94 -8.22
C GLU A 79 -11.62 13.24 -9.55
N SER A 80 -12.94 12.99 -9.68
CA SER A 80 -13.71 13.26 -10.90
C SER A 80 -14.44 14.62 -10.91
N GLU A 81 -14.14 15.53 -9.98
CA GLU A 81 -14.69 16.90 -9.91
C GLU A 81 -13.73 17.96 -10.47
#